data_AF-A0A1A8JB18-F1
#
_entry.id   AF-A0A1A8JB18-F1
#
_cell.length_a   1.000
_cell.length_b   1.000
_cell.length_c   1.000
_cell.angle_alpha   90.00
_cell.angle_beta   90.00
_cell.angle_gamma   90.00
#
_symmetry.space_group_name_H-M   'P 1'
#
loop_
_entity.id
_entity.type
_entity.pdbx_description
1 polymer ?
#
loop_
_entity_poly.entity_id
_entity_poly.type
_entity_poly.pdbx_seq_one_letter_code
_entity_poly.pdbx_strand_id
1 'polypeptide(L)'
;CEKARVAADTSDCYLKFHKFHLYLQGDKEPNWLKRIFTDFITFTVNLFIKLQVCKEINNVADILADFIQDTAADFLHDGGISVNIGVTSVPVITANYIESYHKGLTNCNNTSSEISDSVFHPSQLTENRMLYFWFSDEVFKPLIAAAHRD
;
A
#
# COMPACT_ATOMS: atom_id res chain seq x y z
N CYS A 1 -2.58 -10.86 -4.37
CA CYS A 1 -2.80 -9.86 -5.45
C CYS A 1 -4.09 -10.19 -6.22
N GLU A 2 -5.27 -9.90 -5.65
CA GLU A 2 -6.55 -10.27 -6.30
C GLU A 2 -6.99 -9.32 -7.44
N LYS A 3 -6.24 -8.24 -7.73
CA LYS A 3 -6.58 -7.26 -8.77
C LYS A 3 -5.39 -6.73 -9.59
N ALA A 4 -4.28 -7.46 -9.64
CA ALA A 4 -3.02 -6.96 -10.21
C ALA A 4 -2.60 -5.60 -9.62
N ARG A 5 -2.80 -5.42 -8.31
CA ARG A 5 -2.39 -4.26 -7.53
C ARG A 5 -1.53 -4.71 -6.34
N VAL A 6 -0.67 -3.80 -5.87
CA VAL A 6 0.00 -3.92 -4.58
C VAL A 6 -1.04 -3.74 -3.48
N ALA A 7 -1.00 -4.61 -2.48
CA ALA A 7 -1.81 -4.51 -1.27
C ALA A 7 -0.87 -4.59 -0.06
N ALA A 8 -1.24 -3.91 1.02
CA ALA A 8 -0.47 -3.96 2.24
C ALA A 8 -1.01 -5.09 3.12
N ASP A 9 -0.13 -5.84 3.76
CA ASP A 9 -0.52 -6.82 4.76
C ASP A 9 0.08 -6.40 6.10
N THR A 10 -0.79 -6.03 7.04
CA THR A 10 -0.41 -5.69 8.42
C THR A 10 -0.97 -6.68 9.43
N SER A 11 -1.16 -7.94 9.04
CA SER A 11 -1.70 -9.01 9.88
C SER A 11 -0.90 -9.21 11.18
N ASP A 12 0.43 -9.07 11.13
CA ASP A 12 1.31 -9.10 12.30
C ASP A 12 1.32 -7.76 13.05
N CYS A 13 0.23 -7.48 13.77
CA CYS A 13 0.05 -6.25 14.53
C CYS A 13 0.07 -6.49 16.06
N TYR A 14 0.89 -5.72 16.76
CA TYR A 14 1.13 -5.84 18.20
C TYR A 14 0.90 -4.52 18.92
N LEU A 15 0.15 -4.55 20.03
CA LEU A 15 -0.02 -3.43 20.94
C LEU A 15 0.47 -3.83 22.34
N LYS A 16 1.24 -2.94 22.97
CA LYS A 16 1.70 -3.08 24.35
C LYS A 16 1.14 -1.93 25.18
N PHE A 17 0.23 -2.25 26.10
CA PHE A 17 -0.36 -1.28 27.01
C PHE A 17 0.52 -1.13 28.26
N HIS A 18 1.08 0.06 28.46
CA HIS A 18 1.87 0.35 29.66
C HIS A 18 1.01 0.77 30.85
N LYS A 19 -0.08 1.50 30.60
CA LYS A 19 -1.03 1.99 31.61
C LYS A 19 -2.42 2.05 31.00
N PHE A 20 -3.43 1.70 31.78
CA PHE A 20 -4.84 1.86 31.44
C PHE A 20 -5.57 2.28 32.71
N HIS A 21 -5.92 3.56 32.81
CA HIS A 21 -6.48 4.16 34.03
C HIS A 21 -7.93 4.59 33.79
N LEU A 22 -8.79 4.28 34.77
CA LEU A 22 -10.15 4.79 34.84
C LEU A 22 -10.18 6.00 35.77
N TYR A 23 -10.57 7.15 35.23
CA TYR A 23 -10.84 8.35 36.02
C TYR A 23 -12.35 8.62 36.03
N LEU A 24 -12.93 8.76 37.23
CA LEU A 24 -14.35 9.00 37.40
C LEU A 24 -14.60 10.44 37.85
N GLN A 25 -15.59 11.07 37.26
CA GLN A 25 -15.94 12.44 37.60
C GLN A 25 -16.43 12.54 39.06
N GLY A 26 -15.84 13.46 39.82
CA GLY A 26 -16.19 13.71 41.22
C GLY A 26 -15.49 12.81 42.25
N ASP A 27 -14.38 12.15 41.88
CA ASP A 27 -13.53 11.32 42.76
C ASP A 27 -14.29 10.29 43.61
N LYS A 28 -15.46 9.85 43.12
CA LYS A 28 -16.15 8.70 43.68
C LYS A 28 -15.37 7.46 43.28
N GLU A 29 -14.46 6.96 44.12
CA GLU A 29 -13.78 5.66 43.93
C GLU A 29 -14.47 4.55 44.78
N PRO A 30 -15.58 3.93 44.32
CA PRO A 30 -16.02 2.70 44.94
C PRO A 30 -14.94 1.62 44.72
N ASN A 31 -14.40 1.06 45.81
CA ASN A 31 -13.40 -0.01 45.75
C ASN A 31 -13.82 -1.21 44.89
N TRP A 32 -15.12 -1.48 44.80
CA TRP A 32 -15.66 -2.56 43.96
C TRP A 32 -15.46 -2.28 42.45
N LEU A 33 -15.64 -1.03 42.02
CA LEU A 33 -15.55 -0.64 40.61
C LEU A 33 -14.09 -0.67 40.13
N LYS A 34 -13.16 -0.21 40.97
CA LYS A 34 -11.71 -0.25 40.68
C LYS A 34 -11.20 -1.68 40.50
N ARG A 35 -11.70 -2.63 41.33
CA ARG A 35 -11.40 -4.06 41.19
C ARG A 35 -11.94 -4.63 39.89
N ILE A 36 -13.24 -4.44 39.59
CA ILE A 36 -13.84 -4.92 38.33
C ILE A 36 -13.10 -4.34 37.11
N PHE A 37 -12.75 -3.06 37.15
CA PHE A 37 -12.03 -2.42 36.06
C PHE A 37 -10.66 -3.07 35.83
N THR A 38 -9.89 -3.28 36.90
CA THR A 38 -8.54 -3.85 36.83
C THR A 38 -8.57 -5.32 36.44
N ASP A 39 -9.45 -6.11 37.06
CA ASP A 39 -9.43 -7.58 36.99
C ASP A 39 -10.12 -8.14 35.74
N PHE A 40 -11.11 -7.42 35.18
CA PHE A 40 -11.93 -7.94 34.09
C PHE A 40 -11.97 -7.01 32.86
N ILE A 41 -12.29 -5.73 33.09
CA ILE A 41 -12.51 -4.78 31.98
C ILE A 41 -11.20 -4.48 31.26
N THR A 42 -10.10 -4.29 32.00
CA THR A 42 -8.81 -3.89 31.41
C THR A 42 -8.33 -4.88 30.35
N PHE A 43 -8.36 -6.19 30.63
CA PHE A 43 -7.93 -7.19 29.65
C PHE A 43 -8.82 -7.18 28.40
N THR A 44 -10.14 -7.21 28.60
CA THR A 44 -11.12 -7.26 27.51
C THR A 44 -11.05 -6.02 26.63
N VAL A 45 -10.95 -4.84 27.26
CA VAL A 45 -10.86 -3.56 26.55
C VAL A 45 -9.52 -3.44 25.82
N ASN A 46 -8.40 -3.86 26.41
CA ASN A 46 -7.11 -3.85 25.72
C ASN A 46 -7.12 -4.76 24.47
N LEU A 47 -7.74 -5.94 24.56
CA LEU A 47 -7.89 -6.84 23.40
C LEU A 47 -8.78 -6.20 22.33
N PHE A 48 -9.91 -5.62 22.73
CA PHE A 48 -10.80 -4.92 21.81
C PHE A 48 -10.10 -3.74 21.11
N ILE A 49 -9.36 -2.92 21.87
CA ILE A 49 -8.57 -1.81 21.31
C ILE A 49 -7.53 -2.36 20.33
N LYS A 50 -6.81 -3.43 20.68
CA LYS A 50 -5.86 -4.07 19.75
C LYS A 50 -6.55 -4.46 18.45
N LEU A 51 -7.69 -5.15 18.51
CA LEU A 51 -8.43 -5.59 17.33
C LEU A 51 -8.88 -4.40 16.46
N GLN A 52 -9.45 -3.35 17.06
CA GLN A 52 -9.92 -2.17 16.32
C GLN A 52 -8.76 -1.39 15.70
N VAL A 53 -7.71 -1.10 16.47
CA VAL A 53 -6.55 -0.35 15.99
C VAL A 53 -5.84 -1.10 14.87
N CYS A 54 -5.56 -2.39 15.05
CA CYS A 54 -4.91 -3.19 14.01
C CYS A 54 -5.76 -3.30 12.74
N LYS A 55 -7.10 -3.42 12.88
CA LYS A 55 -8.01 -3.43 11.73
C LYS A 55 -7.96 -2.11 10.96
N GLU A 56 -8.03 -0.97 11.66
CA GLU A 56 -7.98 0.34 10.99
C GLU A 56 -6.59 0.63 10.40
N ILE A 57 -5.50 0.16 11.01
CA ILE A 57 -4.16 0.22 10.40
C ILE A 57 -4.16 -0.51 9.06
N ASN A 58 -4.68 -1.73 8.99
CA ASN A 58 -4.74 -2.49 7.74
C ASN A 58 -5.59 -1.76 6.68
N ASN A 59 -6.76 -1.25 7.10
CA ASN A 59 -7.66 -0.51 6.22
C ASN A 59 -6.99 0.75 5.64
N VAL A 60 -6.33 1.56 6.48
CA VAL A 60 -5.61 2.76 6.04
C VAL A 60 -4.42 2.40 5.15
N ALA A 61 -3.71 1.31 5.43
CA ALA A 61 -2.60 0.85 4.60
C ALA A 61 -3.06 0.45 3.19
N ASP A 62 -4.19 -0.26 3.08
CA ASP A 62 -4.80 -0.59 1.80
C ASP A 62 -5.29 0.65 1.05
N ILE A 63 -5.96 1.58 1.73
CA ILE A 63 -6.39 2.86 1.14
C ILE A 63 -5.19 3.65 0.61
N LEU A 64 -4.08 3.70 1.35
CA LEU A 64 -2.87 4.41 0.92
C LEU A 64 -2.22 3.73 -0.28
N ALA A 65 -2.14 2.39 -0.29
CA ALA A 65 -1.62 1.63 -1.41
C ALA A 65 -2.46 1.83 -2.68
N ASP A 66 -3.78 1.86 -2.53
CA ASP A 66 -4.69 2.14 -3.64
C ASP A 66 -4.57 3.58 -4.13
N PHE A 67 -4.55 4.56 -3.22
CA PHE A 67 -4.40 5.97 -3.57
C PHE A 67 -3.11 6.24 -4.36
N ILE A 68 -1.98 5.66 -3.95
CA ILE A 68 -0.71 5.83 -4.66
C ILE A 68 -0.78 5.23 -6.07
N GLN A 69 -1.35 4.03 -6.20
CA GLN A 69 -1.48 3.36 -7.50
C GLN A 69 -2.46 4.08 -8.43
N ASP A 70 -3.57 4.60 -7.91
CA ASP A 70 -4.53 5.38 -8.70
C ASP A 70 -3.91 6.71 -9.15
N THR A 71 -3.23 7.41 -8.23
CA THR A 71 -2.50 8.64 -8.56
C THR A 71 -1.42 8.39 -9.62
N ALA A 72 -0.72 7.25 -9.55
CA ALA A 72 0.27 6.89 -10.56
C ALA A 72 -0.35 6.54 -11.91
N ALA A 73 -1.52 5.89 -11.93
CA ALA A 73 -2.26 5.62 -13.16
C ALA A 73 -2.76 6.92 -13.81
N ASP A 74 -3.35 7.81 -13.01
CA ASP A 74 -3.83 9.12 -13.44
C ASP A 74 -2.69 9.99 -13.96
N PHE A 75 -1.50 9.94 -13.34
CA PHE A 75 -0.32 10.64 -13.83
C PHE A 75 0.14 10.17 -15.21
N LEU A 76 -0.09 8.89 -15.54
CA LEU A 76 0.25 8.29 -16.83
C LEU A 76 -0.96 8.25 -17.78
N HIS A 77 -1.98 9.05 -17.50
CA HIS A 77 -3.17 9.21 -18.34
C HIS A 77 -3.21 10.64 -18.89
N ASP A 78 -3.36 10.78 -20.20
CA ASP A 78 -3.75 12.04 -20.84
C ASP A 78 -4.69 11.78 -22.02
N GLY A 79 -5.83 12.47 -22.06
CA GLY A 79 -6.84 12.31 -23.12
C GLY A 79 -7.26 10.85 -23.37
N GLY A 80 -7.04 10.38 -24.59
CA GLY A 80 -7.31 9.00 -25.03
C GLY A 80 -6.18 8.00 -24.74
N ILE A 81 -5.09 8.45 -24.10
CA ILE A 81 -3.86 7.71 -23.84
C ILE A 81 -3.75 7.38 -22.34
N SER A 82 -3.43 6.14 -22.00
CA SER A 82 -3.12 5.73 -20.62
C SER A 82 -2.07 4.64 -20.59
N VAL A 83 -1.44 4.39 -19.44
CA VAL A 83 -0.50 3.28 -19.25
C VAL A 83 -1.05 2.29 -18.23
N ASN A 84 -1.13 1.01 -18.61
CA ASN A 84 -1.49 -0.08 -17.72
C ASN A 84 -0.32 -0.39 -16.76
N ILE A 85 -0.45 0.06 -15.51
CA ILE A 85 0.51 -0.19 -14.44
C ILE A 85 0.13 -1.37 -13.53
N GLY A 86 -0.69 -2.30 -13.99
CA GLY A 86 -0.98 -3.51 -13.22
C GLY A 86 0.30 -4.28 -12.88
N VAL A 87 0.42 -4.78 -11.66
CA VAL A 87 1.61 -5.52 -11.23
C VAL A 87 1.73 -6.87 -11.93
N THR A 88 2.95 -7.25 -12.28
CA THR A 88 3.27 -8.53 -12.94
C THR A 88 3.66 -9.62 -11.94
N SER A 89 4.08 -9.24 -10.74
CA SER A 89 4.45 -10.15 -9.66
C SER A 89 4.22 -9.52 -8.29
N VAL A 90 4.41 -10.30 -7.23
CA VAL A 90 4.49 -9.79 -5.86
C VAL A 90 5.72 -8.86 -5.76
N PRO A 91 5.61 -7.70 -5.08
CA PRO A 91 6.75 -6.82 -4.85
C PRO A 91 7.89 -7.52 -4.10
N VAL A 92 9.12 -7.16 -4.44
CA VAL A 92 10.33 -7.65 -3.76
C VAL A 92 10.64 -6.71 -2.60
N ILE A 93 10.88 -7.28 -1.43
CA ILE A 93 11.30 -6.55 -0.23
C ILE A 93 12.67 -7.09 0.17
N THR A 94 13.68 -6.22 0.21
CA THR A 94 15.02 -6.53 0.69
C THR A 94 15.31 -5.75 1.97
N ALA A 95 16.53 -5.90 2.50
CA ALA A 95 16.98 -5.06 3.61
C ALA A 95 17.13 -3.57 3.22
N ASN A 96 17.27 -3.29 1.91
CA ASN A 96 17.68 -1.97 1.42
C ASN A 96 16.59 -1.28 0.59
N TYR A 97 15.68 -2.04 -0.04
CA TYR A 97 14.67 -1.48 -0.94
C TYR A 97 13.40 -2.32 -1.02
N ILE A 98 12.34 -1.68 -1.52
CA ILE A 98 11.08 -2.32 -1.95
C ILE A 98 10.90 -2.00 -3.43
N GLU A 99 10.61 -3.01 -4.24
CA GLU A 99 10.49 -2.88 -5.70
C GLU A 99 9.23 -3.58 -6.21
N SER A 100 8.44 -2.89 -7.03
CA SER A 100 7.26 -3.44 -7.70
C SER A 100 7.45 -3.42 -9.22
N TYR A 101 6.98 -4.49 -9.88
CA TYR A 101 7.09 -4.66 -11.32
C TYR A 101 5.72 -4.48 -11.97
N HIS A 102 5.67 -3.66 -13.01
CA HIS A 102 4.43 -3.24 -13.66
C HIS A 102 4.45 -3.56 -15.14
N LYS A 103 3.26 -3.81 -15.73
CA LYS A 103 3.13 -4.18 -17.15
C LYS A 103 3.64 -3.11 -18.10
N GLY A 104 3.30 -1.84 -17.88
CA GLY A 104 3.73 -0.71 -18.70
C GLY A 104 3.09 -0.65 -20.10
N LEU A 105 1.93 -1.27 -20.32
CA LEU A 105 1.28 -1.30 -21.65
C LEU A 105 0.57 0.03 -21.93
N THR A 106 0.91 0.70 -23.02
CA THR A 106 0.20 1.90 -23.48
C THR A 106 -1.16 1.51 -24.06
N ASN A 107 -2.22 2.14 -23.59
CA ASN A 107 -3.55 2.09 -24.19
C ASN A 107 -3.81 3.41 -24.91
N CYS A 108 -4.31 3.33 -26.15
CA CYS A 108 -4.73 4.48 -26.93
C CYS A 108 -6.06 4.15 -27.63
N ASN A 109 -7.13 4.91 -27.35
CA ASN A 109 -8.45 4.74 -27.98
C ASN A 109 -8.93 3.27 -28.04
N ASN A 110 -8.91 2.58 -26.89
CA ASN A 110 -9.27 1.16 -26.71
C ASN A 110 -8.36 0.12 -27.39
N THR A 111 -7.20 0.55 -27.92
CA THR A 111 -6.15 -0.36 -28.40
C THR A 111 -5.05 -0.42 -27.36
N SER A 112 -4.60 -1.61 -26.98
CA SER A 112 -3.49 -1.80 -26.03
C SER A 112 -2.24 -2.25 -26.77
N SER A 113 -1.08 -1.70 -26.41
CA SER A 113 0.21 -2.18 -26.89
C SER A 113 0.54 -3.54 -26.30
N GLU A 114 1.41 -4.29 -26.97
CA GLU A 114 2.00 -5.52 -26.44
C GLU A 114 3.49 -5.29 -26.14
N ILE A 115 3.97 -5.87 -25.04
CA ILE A 115 5.39 -5.92 -24.70
C ILE A 115 5.77 -7.39 -24.67
N SER A 116 6.60 -7.83 -25.62
CA SER A 116 7.04 -9.23 -25.73
C SER A 116 8.27 -9.53 -24.87
N ASP A 117 9.16 -8.54 -24.72
CA ASP A 117 10.49 -8.73 -24.11
C ASP A 117 10.83 -7.55 -23.20
N SER A 118 10.74 -7.75 -21.89
CA SER A 118 11.31 -6.83 -20.91
C SER A 118 12.54 -7.46 -20.28
N VAL A 119 13.70 -6.80 -20.42
CA VAL A 119 15.02 -7.29 -19.98
C VAL A 119 15.46 -6.70 -18.65
N PHE A 120 14.50 -6.26 -17.81
CA PHE A 120 14.85 -5.68 -16.52
C PHE A 120 15.71 -6.65 -15.70
N HIS A 121 16.78 -6.12 -15.12
CA HIS A 121 17.58 -6.83 -14.14
C HIS A 121 17.89 -5.90 -12.95
N PRO A 122 17.70 -6.33 -11.69
CA PRO A 122 17.87 -5.48 -10.51
C PRO A 122 19.24 -4.77 -10.44
N SER A 123 20.30 -5.40 -10.95
CA SER A 123 21.66 -4.81 -10.97
C SER A 123 21.80 -3.57 -11.87
N GLN A 124 20.78 -3.22 -12.66
CA GLN A 124 20.75 -1.98 -13.44
C GLN A 124 20.41 -0.77 -12.57
N LEU A 125 19.83 -0.98 -11.39
CA LEU A 125 19.54 0.05 -10.42
C LEU A 125 20.58 0.06 -9.30
N THR A 126 20.81 1.25 -8.76
CA THR A 126 21.64 1.45 -7.56
C THR A 126 20.73 1.66 -6.36
N GLU A 127 21.29 1.66 -5.15
CA GLU A 127 20.51 1.79 -3.91
C GLU A 127 20.82 3.10 -3.16
N ASN A 128 21.40 4.10 -3.86
CA ASN A 128 21.89 5.34 -3.22
C ASN A 128 20.92 6.53 -3.30
N ARG A 129 19.69 6.33 -3.78
CA ARG A 129 18.63 7.34 -3.85
C ARG A 129 17.35 6.81 -3.22
N MET A 130 16.46 7.74 -2.84
CA MET A 130 15.16 7.41 -2.25
C MET A 130 14.19 6.74 -3.23
N LEU A 131 14.34 7.00 -4.54
CA LEU A 131 13.40 6.53 -5.55
C LEU A 131 14.12 6.27 -6.88
N TYR A 132 13.76 5.16 -7.52
CA TYR A 132 14.17 4.82 -8.87
C TYR A 132 12.94 4.42 -9.68
N PHE A 133 12.93 4.82 -10.94
CA PHE A 133 12.00 4.31 -11.92
C PHE A 133 12.82 3.78 -13.09
N TRP A 134 12.52 2.56 -13.50
CA TRP A 134 13.07 1.95 -14.70
C TRP A 134 11.94 1.76 -15.70
N PHE A 135 12.19 2.13 -16.96
CA PHE A 135 11.25 1.99 -18.05
C PHE A 135 11.93 1.28 -19.21
N SER A 136 11.27 0.27 -19.77
CA SER A 136 11.73 -0.39 -20.99
C SER A 136 11.52 0.53 -22.20
N ASP A 137 12.38 0.41 -23.21
CA ASP A 137 12.15 1.03 -24.52
C ASP A 137 10.83 0.57 -25.15
N GLU A 138 10.38 -0.65 -24.82
CA GLU A 138 9.10 -1.19 -25.25
C GLU A 138 7.89 -0.48 -24.63
N VAL A 139 8.07 0.30 -23.56
CA VAL A 139 7.05 1.21 -23.02
C VAL A 139 7.03 2.53 -23.79
N PHE A 140 8.21 3.08 -24.11
CA PHE A 140 8.31 4.40 -24.75
C PHE A 140 7.84 4.42 -26.21
N LYS A 141 8.16 3.39 -27.00
CA LYS A 141 7.77 3.31 -28.42
C LYS A 141 6.26 3.47 -28.64
N PRO A 142 5.37 2.66 -28.00
CA PRO A 142 3.94 2.83 -28.19
C PRO A 142 3.40 4.12 -27.57
N LEU A 143 3.98 4.60 -26.47
CA LEU A 143 3.58 5.86 -25.84
C LEU A 143 3.83 7.06 -26.75
N ILE A 144 5.02 7.16 -27.35
CA ILE A 144 5.35 8.22 -28.32
C ILE A 144 4.49 8.10 -29.57
N ALA A 145 4.25 6.88 -30.07
CA ALA A 145 3.40 6.65 -31.22
C ALA A 145 1.93 7.05 -30.96
N ALA A 146 1.44 6.85 -29.75
CA ALA A 146 0.12 7.31 -29.32
C ALA A 146 0.07 8.83 -29.25
N ALA A 147 1.05 9.46 -28.57
CA ALA A 147 1.13 10.92 -28.46
C ALA A 147 1.30 11.64 -29.80
N HIS A 148 1.92 11.00 -30.79
CA HIS A 148 2.02 11.57 -32.15
C HIS A 148 0.69 11.54 -32.93
N ARG A 149 -0.24 10.66 -32.54
CA ARG A 149 -1.54 10.47 -33.22
C ARG A 149 -2.68 11.24 -32.56
N ASP A 150 -2.46 11.77 -31.36
CA ASP A 150 -3.38 12.65 -30.64
C ASP A 150 -3.32 14.08 -31.22
#